data_AF-A0A946NMI0-F1
#
_entry.id   AF-A0A946NMI0-F1
#
_cell.length_a   1.000
_cell.length_b   1.000
_cell.length_c   1.000
_cell.angle_alpha   90.00
_cell.angle_beta   90.00
_cell.angle_gamma   90.00
#
_symmetry.space_group_name_H-M   'P 1'
#
loop_
_entity.id
_entity.type
_entity.pdbx_description
1 polymer ?
#
loop_
_entity_poly.entity_id
_entity_poly.type
_entity_poly.pdbx_seq_one_letter_code
_entity_poly.pdbx_strand_id
1 'polypeptide(L)'
;MRLKIILILSMLLHITALPVWGKDGKAQLVLYKELDTPITNHMKGRTCNKVLVIKKDKDVAATADMRDQFCEGEYSLSLDGPPGTTVTIYGQNFYGKSRGYLTLTKTDHQKVWVWNFRSFPEKRWMITFANQDTGGYESFFQASPKFSRSFGSVKWNEIP
;
A
#
# COMPACT_ATOMS: atom_id res chain seq x y z
N MET A 1 -50.32 24.21 -31.08
CA MET A 1 -49.62 23.02 -30.54
C MET A 1 -48.40 22.80 -31.43
N ARG A 2 -47.18 23.12 -30.95
CA ARG A 2 -46.29 22.23 -30.17
C ARG A 2 -45.99 20.96 -30.98
N LEU A 3 -44.76 20.60 -31.36
CA LEU A 3 -43.47 21.02 -30.85
C LEU A 3 -42.41 20.52 -31.87
N LYS A 4 -41.61 21.46 -32.39
CA LYS A 4 -40.27 21.17 -32.92
C LYS A 4 -39.50 20.44 -31.83
N ILE A 5 -39.05 19.20 -32.01
CA ILE A 5 -37.96 18.50 -31.28
C ILE A 5 -37.97 17.06 -31.82
N ILE A 6 -37.30 16.80 -32.95
CA ILE A 6 -37.07 15.42 -33.45
C ILE A 6 -35.57 15.13 -33.69
N LEU A 7 -34.66 16.06 -33.39
CA LEU A 7 -33.23 15.91 -33.73
C LEU A 7 -32.23 16.18 -32.60
N ILE A 8 -32.61 15.96 -31.33
CA ILE A 8 -31.71 16.19 -30.18
C ILE A 8 -31.53 14.96 -29.27
N LEU A 9 -32.19 13.83 -29.55
CA LEU A 9 -32.17 12.66 -28.64
C LEU A 9 -31.18 11.55 -29.04
N SER A 10 -30.04 11.92 -29.64
CA SER A 10 -28.95 10.98 -29.99
C SER A 10 -27.58 11.42 -29.41
N MET A 11 -27.56 12.41 -28.52
CA MET A 11 -26.32 13.06 -28.06
C MET A 11 -26.05 12.94 -26.56
N LEU A 12 -26.59 11.92 -25.88
CA LEU A 12 -26.38 11.74 -24.45
C LEU A 12 -26.31 10.27 -24.05
N LEU A 13 -25.23 9.58 -24.46
CA LEU A 13 -24.61 8.51 -23.65
C LEU A 13 -23.25 8.11 -24.25
N HIS A 14 -22.38 9.08 -24.47
CA HIS A 14 -20.94 8.80 -24.50
C HIS A 14 -20.39 9.37 -23.19
N ILE A 15 -20.71 8.70 -22.08
CA ILE A 15 -19.84 8.74 -20.91
C ILE A 15 -18.58 8.00 -21.37
N THR A 16 -17.73 8.69 -22.11
CA THR A 16 -16.35 8.28 -22.23
C THR A 16 -15.83 8.39 -20.80
N ALA A 17 -15.77 7.26 -20.11
CA ALA A 17 -14.82 7.07 -19.04
C ALA A 17 -13.46 7.33 -19.68
N LEU A 18 -13.06 8.61 -19.73
CA LEU A 18 -11.69 8.96 -19.98
C LEU A 18 -10.94 8.21 -18.88
N PRO A 19 -10.00 7.31 -19.21
CA PRO A 19 -9.11 6.81 -18.19
C PRO A 19 -8.49 8.07 -17.60
N VAL A 20 -8.78 8.34 -16.32
CA VAL A 20 -8.03 9.31 -15.56
C VAL A 20 -6.64 8.70 -15.45
N TRP A 21 -5.84 8.85 -16.50
CA TRP A 21 -4.39 8.72 -16.47
C TRP A 21 -3.86 9.96 -15.72
N GLY A 22 -4.26 10.04 -14.46
CA GLY A 22 -3.92 11.10 -13.55
C GLY A 22 -2.60 10.77 -12.90
N LYS A 23 -1.52 11.43 -13.33
CA LYS A 23 -0.29 11.63 -12.54
C LYS A 23 0.27 10.39 -11.81
N ASP A 24 0.08 9.19 -12.34
CA ASP A 24 0.53 7.93 -11.71
C ASP A 24 2.06 7.84 -11.53
N GLY A 25 2.82 8.68 -12.24
CA GLY A 25 4.28 8.70 -12.21
C GLY A 25 4.93 9.09 -10.86
N LYS A 26 4.15 9.37 -9.82
CA LYS A 26 4.65 9.67 -8.46
C LYS A 26 4.18 8.70 -7.37
N ALA A 27 3.36 7.70 -7.70
CA ALA A 27 2.91 6.74 -6.70
C ALA A 27 4.11 5.93 -6.17
N GLN A 28 4.16 5.76 -4.85
CA GLN A 28 5.24 5.04 -4.20
C GLN A 28 4.79 4.49 -2.86
N LEU A 29 5.33 3.32 -2.53
CA LEU A 29 5.29 2.73 -1.20
C LEU A 29 6.62 3.00 -0.53
N VAL A 30 6.57 3.49 0.70
CA VAL A 30 7.76 3.61 1.55
C VAL A 30 7.57 2.72 2.76
N LEU A 31 8.53 1.84 3.00
CA LEU A 31 8.57 0.96 4.16
C LEU A 31 9.65 1.46 5.12
N TYR A 32 9.26 1.64 6.38
CA TYR A 32 10.12 2.12 7.45
C TYR A 32 10.30 1.01 8.47
N LYS A 33 11.52 0.83 8.96
CA LYS A 33 11.82 -0.10 10.06
C LYS A 33 12.01 0.66 11.36
N GLU A 34 11.12 0.45 12.32
CA GLU A 34 11.22 0.99 13.67
C GLU A 34 11.85 -0.08 14.58
N LEU A 35 12.96 0.24 15.23
CA LEU A 35 13.76 -0.74 15.98
C LEU A 35 13.22 -0.93 17.40
N ASP A 36 13.17 -2.19 17.86
CA ASP A 36 12.65 -2.56 19.20
C ASP A 36 13.53 -2.00 20.34
N THR A 37 14.82 -1.75 20.09
CA THR A 37 15.74 -1.14 21.06
C THR A 37 16.48 0.05 20.44
N PRO A 38 16.56 1.22 21.11
CA PRO A 38 17.36 2.36 20.63
C PRO A 38 18.88 2.17 20.70
N ILE A 39 19.38 0.95 20.91
CA ILE A 39 20.72 0.73 21.45
C ILE A 39 21.72 0.39 20.35
N THR A 40 22.56 1.40 20.07
CA THR A 40 23.97 1.34 19.65
C THR A 40 24.43 0.03 19.00
N ASN A 41 24.38 -0.09 17.68
CA ASN A 41 25.10 -1.16 17.00
C ASN A 41 25.77 -0.64 15.72
N HIS A 42 26.92 0.03 15.93
CA HIS A 42 28.09 -0.14 15.07
C HIS A 42 28.55 -1.62 15.07
N MET A 43 27.66 -2.59 14.81
CA MET A 43 28.10 -3.94 14.50
C MET A 43 28.54 -3.93 13.04
N LYS A 44 29.85 -3.80 12.83
CA LYS A 44 30.50 -3.86 11.50
C LYS A 44 29.98 -2.83 10.48
N GLY A 45 29.74 -1.59 10.91
CA GLY A 45 29.40 -0.49 10.02
C GLY A 45 28.02 -0.55 9.35
N ARG A 46 27.08 -1.37 9.85
CA ARG A 46 25.72 -1.47 9.31
C ARG A 46 24.74 -0.63 10.11
N THR A 47 23.95 0.21 9.43
CA THR A 47 22.85 0.96 10.04
C THR A 47 21.54 0.18 9.91
N CYS A 48 20.85 -0.03 11.03
CA CYS A 48 19.58 -0.78 11.08
C CYS A 48 18.35 0.04 10.67
N ASN A 49 18.50 1.37 10.60
CA ASN A 49 17.48 2.27 10.08
C ASN A 49 17.44 2.14 8.56
N LYS A 50 16.57 1.26 8.06
CA LYS A 50 16.39 1.04 6.62
C LYS A 50 15.05 1.62 6.18
N VAL A 51 15.11 2.48 5.17
CA VAL A 51 13.95 3.00 4.44
C VAL A 51 13.99 2.38 3.05
N LEU A 52 12.94 1.64 2.69
CA LEU A 52 12.81 1.05 1.36
C LEU A 52 11.73 1.80 0.58
N VAL A 53 12.14 2.45 -0.51
CA VAL A 53 11.23 3.17 -1.42
C VAL A 53 10.98 2.33 -2.65
N ILE A 54 9.73 1.98 -2.90
CA ILE A 54 9.28 1.17 -4.03
C ILE A 54 8.36 2.06 -4.87
N LYS A 55 8.78 2.35 -6.10
CA LYS A 55 7.97 3.14 -7.04
C LYS A 55 6.84 2.28 -7.62
N LYS A 56 5.73 2.91 -8.04
CA LYS A 56 4.62 2.25 -8.73
C LYS A 56 5.14 1.35 -9.86
N ASP A 57 4.50 0.20 -10.03
CA ASP A 57 4.78 -0.80 -11.07
C ASP A 57 6.21 -1.39 -11.02
N LYS A 58 6.92 -1.19 -9.90
CA LYS A 58 8.20 -1.85 -9.59
C LYS A 58 7.96 -2.89 -8.50
N ASP A 59 7.40 -4.02 -8.92
CA ASP A 59 7.22 -5.15 -8.01
C ASP A 59 8.58 -5.60 -7.43
N VAL A 60 8.56 -6.04 -6.18
CA VAL A 60 9.75 -6.51 -5.47
C VAL A 60 9.50 -7.94 -5.01
N ALA A 61 10.10 -8.90 -5.69
CA ALA A 61 9.95 -10.32 -5.36
C ALA A 61 10.72 -10.74 -4.10
N ALA A 62 11.73 -9.99 -3.67
CA ALA A 62 12.48 -10.28 -2.43
C ALA A 62 13.07 -9.00 -1.83
N THR A 63 12.72 -8.71 -0.58
CA THR A 63 13.25 -7.57 0.19
C THR A 63 14.37 -8.01 1.13
N ALA A 64 15.58 -8.22 0.59
CA ALA A 64 16.75 -8.58 1.41
C ALA A 64 16.98 -7.57 2.55
N ASP A 65 16.70 -6.30 2.30
CA ASP A 65 16.82 -5.21 3.26
C ASP A 65 15.81 -5.26 4.42
N MET A 66 14.61 -5.81 4.19
CA MET A 66 13.53 -5.89 5.19
C MET A 66 13.50 -7.23 5.94
N ARG A 67 14.50 -8.08 5.73
CA ARG A 67 14.63 -9.36 6.45
C ARG A 67 15.92 -9.47 7.23
N ASP A 68 16.61 -8.35 7.46
CA ASP A 68 17.81 -8.32 8.27
C ASP A 68 17.48 -8.75 9.71
N GLN A 69 17.89 -9.98 10.04
CA GLN A 69 17.66 -10.62 11.33
C GLN A 69 18.46 -9.95 12.46
N PHE A 70 19.51 -9.20 12.12
CA PHE A 70 20.32 -8.48 13.10
C PHE A 70 19.69 -7.15 13.53
N CYS A 71 18.66 -6.71 12.82
CA CYS A 71 17.91 -5.51 13.13
C CYS A 71 16.49 -5.95 13.52
N GLU A 72 16.22 -6.14 14.81
CA GLU A 72 14.87 -6.46 15.27
C GLU A 72 14.02 -5.18 15.37
N GLY A 73 12.77 -5.26 14.91
CA GLY A 73 11.87 -4.12 14.86
C GLY A 73 10.57 -4.41 14.13
N GLU A 74 9.61 -3.49 14.26
CA GLU A 74 8.35 -3.51 13.52
C GLU A 74 8.43 -2.55 12.35
N TYR A 75 7.84 -2.95 11.23
CA TYR A 75 7.73 -2.09 10.06
C TYR A 75 6.52 -1.19 10.22
N SER A 76 6.62 0.03 9.71
CA SER A 76 5.51 0.91 9.36
C SER A 76 5.61 1.26 7.87
N LEU A 77 4.57 1.86 7.30
CA LEU A 77 4.57 2.23 5.88
C LEU A 77 3.87 3.55 5.61
N SER A 78 4.23 4.13 4.47
CA SER A 78 3.40 5.14 3.79
C SER A 78 3.13 4.78 2.34
N LEU A 79 1.93 5.10 1.87
CA LEU A 79 1.52 4.92 0.48
C LEU A 79 1.07 6.27 -0.09
N ASP A 80 1.76 6.70 -1.14
CA ASP A 80 1.48 7.92 -1.88
C ASP A 80 0.98 7.58 -3.29
N GLY A 81 0.12 8.44 -3.85
CA GLY A 81 -0.51 8.22 -5.16
C GLY A 81 -1.93 8.80 -5.26
N PRO A 82 -2.56 8.71 -6.43
CA PRO A 82 -3.99 9.01 -6.57
C PRO A 82 -4.88 7.98 -5.85
N PRO A 83 -6.16 8.30 -5.62
CA PRO A 83 -7.20 7.30 -5.30
C PRO A 83 -7.15 6.13 -6.30
N GLY A 84 -7.41 4.92 -5.81
CA GLY A 84 -7.28 3.68 -6.58
C GLY A 84 -5.86 3.13 -6.68
N THR A 85 -4.85 3.81 -6.10
CA THR A 85 -3.51 3.21 -5.96
C THR A 85 -3.58 2.02 -5.02
N THR A 86 -3.29 0.82 -5.55
CA THR A 86 -3.34 -0.45 -4.81
C THR A 86 -1.97 -1.09 -4.70
N VAL A 87 -1.64 -1.58 -3.51
CA VAL A 87 -0.42 -2.34 -3.24
C VAL A 87 -0.71 -3.49 -2.29
N THR A 88 -0.04 -4.63 -2.53
CA THR A 88 -0.04 -5.78 -1.62
C THR A 88 1.37 -6.04 -1.10
N ILE A 89 1.47 -6.15 0.22
CA ILE A 89 2.70 -6.44 0.95
C ILE A 89 2.59 -7.84 1.53
N TYR A 90 3.55 -8.69 1.21
CA TYR A 90 3.58 -10.08 1.61
C TYR A 90 4.63 -10.31 2.69
N GLY A 91 4.31 -11.14 3.69
CA GLY A 91 5.27 -11.55 4.72
C GLY A 91 6.32 -12.55 4.24
N GLN A 92 6.18 -13.03 2.99
CA GLN A 92 7.07 -13.99 2.34
C GLN A 92 7.65 -13.40 1.07
N ASN A 93 8.82 -13.88 0.66
CA ASN A 93 9.37 -13.59 -0.67
C ASN A 93 8.47 -14.24 -1.74
N PHE A 94 8.62 -13.75 -2.97
CA PHE A 94 7.97 -14.27 -4.18
C PHE A 94 6.43 -14.33 -4.04
N TYR A 95 5.86 -13.33 -3.35
CA TYR A 95 4.42 -13.13 -3.21
C TYR A 95 3.70 -14.30 -2.50
N GLY A 96 4.43 -15.03 -1.65
CA GLY A 96 3.87 -16.12 -0.87
C GLY A 96 2.89 -15.63 0.20
N LYS A 97 1.73 -16.28 0.28
CA LYS A 97 0.63 -15.91 1.20
C LYS A 97 0.71 -16.58 2.57
N SER A 98 1.61 -17.57 2.74
CA SER A 98 1.68 -18.39 3.95
C SER A 98 2.12 -17.62 5.20
N ARG A 99 2.85 -16.52 5.01
CA ARG A 99 3.30 -15.61 6.08
C ARG A 99 2.47 -14.34 6.17
N GLY A 100 1.22 -14.40 5.73
CA GLY A 100 0.30 -13.27 5.76
C GLY A 100 0.58 -12.23 4.67
N TYR A 101 -0.41 -11.36 4.45
CA TYR A 101 -0.31 -10.25 3.52
C TYR A 101 -1.28 -9.14 3.90
N LEU A 102 -0.94 -7.91 3.49
CA LEU A 102 -1.78 -6.74 3.60
C LEU A 102 -1.97 -6.15 2.21
N THR A 103 -3.22 -5.98 1.80
CA THR A 103 -3.59 -5.19 0.62
C THR A 103 -4.08 -3.83 1.08
N LEU A 104 -3.63 -2.76 0.44
CA LEU A 104 -4.09 -1.38 0.67
C LEU A 104 -4.50 -0.77 -0.66
N THR A 105 -5.68 -0.13 -0.70
CA THR A 105 -6.15 0.67 -1.84
C THR A 105 -6.50 2.06 -1.35
N LYS A 106 -5.88 3.10 -1.92
CA LYS A 106 -6.18 4.49 -1.56
C LYS A 106 -7.60 4.89 -1.97
N THR A 107 -8.32 5.62 -1.11
CA THR A 107 -9.65 6.17 -1.42
C THR A 107 -9.65 7.68 -1.65
N ASP A 108 -8.56 8.36 -1.28
CA ASP A 108 -8.38 9.80 -1.46
C ASP A 108 -6.98 10.16 -1.99
N HIS A 109 -6.71 11.46 -2.13
CA HIS A 109 -5.41 11.99 -2.56
C HIS A 109 -4.39 12.20 -1.42
N GLN A 110 -4.76 11.95 -0.17
CA GLN A 110 -3.89 12.18 0.99
C GLN A 110 -2.96 11.00 1.21
N LYS A 111 -1.72 11.23 1.64
CA LYS A 111 -0.78 10.13 1.91
C LYS A 111 -1.33 9.22 3.01
N VAL A 112 -1.32 7.91 2.76
CA VAL A 112 -1.72 6.92 3.75
C VAL A 112 -0.52 6.58 4.62
N TRP A 113 -0.73 6.49 5.93
CA TRP A 113 0.25 6.02 6.91
C TRP A 113 -0.33 4.85 7.70
N VAL A 114 0.45 3.79 7.85
CA VAL A 114 0.08 2.63 8.68
C VAL A 114 1.25 2.28 9.59
N TRP A 115 1.04 2.48 10.89
CA TRP A 115 2.02 2.19 11.95
C TRP A 115 1.66 0.96 12.78
N ASN A 116 0.38 0.56 12.80
CA ASN A 116 -0.06 -0.60 13.58
C ASN A 116 -0.90 -1.55 12.72
N PHE A 117 -0.35 -2.73 12.44
CA PHE A 117 -1.00 -3.77 11.65
C PHE A 117 -1.94 -4.65 12.47
N ARG A 118 -1.83 -4.62 13.80
CA ARG A 118 -2.60 -5.50 14.70
C ARG A 118 -4.06 -5.06 14.84
N SER A 119 -4.37 -3.82 14.47
CA SER A 119 -5.75 -3.28 14.49
C SER A 119 -6.58 -3.75 13.29
N PHE A 120 -5.95 -4.33 12.26
CA PHE A 120 -6.68 -4.78 11.08
C PHE A 120 -7.47 -6.07 11.37
N PRO A 121 -8.76 -6.12 11.00
CA PRO A 121 -9.56 -7.33 11.14
C PRO A 121 -9.02 -8.41 10.19
N GLU A 122 -8.82 -9.61 10.70
CA GLU A 122 -8.32 -10.72 9.89
C GLU A 122 -9.38 -11.17 8.86
N LYS A 123 -8.95 -11.33 7.60
CA LYS A 123 -9.73 -11.89 6.48
C LYS A 123 -11.02 -11.12 6.17
N ARG A 124 -11.02 -9.81 6.42
CA ARG A 124 -12.14 -8.93 6.06
C ARG A 124 -11.60 -7.64 5.48
N TRP A 125 -12.36 -7.08 4.54
CA TRP A 125 -12.15 -5.72 4.08
C TRP A 125 -12.57 -4.74 5.18
N MET A 126 -11.77 -3.69 5.35
CA MET A 126 -12.16 -2.53 6.14
C MET A 126 -11.93 -1.26 5.35
N ILE A 127 -12.72 -0.24 5.69
CA ILE A 127 -12.58 1.10 5.15
C ILE A 127 -12.10 1.99 6.28
N THR A 128 -11.02 2.73 6.04
CA THR A 128 -10.51 3.77 6.92
C THR A 128 -10.73 5.11 6.24
N PHE A 129 -11.52 5.97 6.87
CA PHE A 129 -11.71 7.35 6.42
C PHE A 129 -10.48 8.18 6.79
N ALA A 130 -10.19 9.16 5.94
CA ALA A 130 -9.09 10.08 6.18
C ALA A 130 -9.30 10.89 7.46
N ASN A 131 -8.19 11.20 8.14
CA ASN A 131 -8.18 12.03 9.34
C ASN A 131 -6.90 12.88 9.36
N GLN A 132 -6.54 13.44 10.52
CA GLN A 132 -5.37 14.30 10.68
C GLN A 132 -4.03 13.55 10.51
N ASP A 133 -4.02 12.23 10.70
CA ASP A 133 -2.81 11.41 10.74
C ASP A 133 -2.57 10.61 9.46
N THR A 134 -3.64 10.25 8.74
CA THR A 134 -3.56 9.43 7.52
C THR A 134 -4.67 9.75 6.52
N GLY A 135 -4.34 9.61 5.23
CA GLY A 135 -5.33 9.56 4.16
C GLY A 135 -6.23 8.33 4.24
N GLY A 136 -7.32 8.38 3.48
CA GLY A 136 -8.31 7.32 3.39
C GLY A 136 -7.83 6.11 2.57
N TYR A 137 -8.23 4.91 3.00
CA TYR A 137 -7.92 3.67 2.30
C TYR A 137 -8.89 2.54 2.62
N GLU A 138 -8.94 1.55 1.74
CA GLU A 138 -9.49 0.23 1.99
C GLU A 138 -8.34 -0.73 2.24
N SER A 139 -8.53 -1.68 3.17
CA SER A 139 -7.51 -2.69 3.43
C SER A 139 -8.10 -4.08 3.62
N PHE A 140 -7.31 -5.07 3.23
CA PHE A 140 -7.55 -6.48 3.54
C PHE A 140 -6.30 -7.07 4.17
N PHE A 141 -6.44 -7.71 5.33
CA PHE A 141 -5.32 -8.27 6.07
C PHE A 141 -5.50 -9.76 6.33
N GLN A 142 -4.55 -10.56 5.85
CA GLN A 142 -4.38 -11.94 6.29
C GLN A 142 -3.22 -11.98 7.29
N ALA A 143 -3.57 -12.21 8.56
CA ALA A 143 -2.60 -12.23 9.64
C ALA A 143 -1.64 -13.43 9.56
N SER A 144 -0.45 -13.24 10.11
CA SER A 144 0.53 -14.28 10.38
C SER A 144 1.36 -13.86 11.60
N PRO A 145 1.87 -14.81 12.39
CA PRO A 145 2.87 -14.51 13.41
C PRO A 145 4.01 -13.68 12.82
N LYS A 146 4.37 -12.58 13.49
CA LYS A 146 5.49 -11.69 13.11
C LYS A 146 5.35 -11.02 11.73
N PHE A 147 4.14 -10.90 11.16
CA PHE A 147 3.95 -10.21 9.86
C PHE A 147 4.56 -8.79 9.88
N SER A 148 4.26 -7.99 10.91
CA SER A 148 4.81 -6.63 11.08
C SER A 148 6.33 -6.60 11.22
N ARG A 149 7.00 -7.73 11.42
CA ARG A 149 8.46 -7.84 11.60
C ARG A 149 9.18 -8.45 10.40
N SER A 150 8.44 -8.86 9.37
CA SER A 150 9.02 -9.61 8.26
C SER A 150 8.25 -9.38 6.96
N PHE A 151 8.53 -8.26 6.29
CA PHE A 151 8.09 -8.05 4.91
C PHE A 151 9.07 -8.74 3.95
N GLY A 152 8.54 -9.54 3.03
CA GLY A 152 9.32 -10.37 2.11
C GLY A 152 9.18 -9.97 0.64
N SER A 153 8.01 -9.48 0.21
CA SER A 153 7.80 -9.02 -1.16
C SER A 153 6.65 -8.02 -1.25
N VAL A 154 6.60 -7.27 -2.36
CA VAL A 154 5.61 -6.23 -2.63
C VAL A 154 5.16 -6.32 -4.07
N LYS A 155 3.85 -6.23 -4.30
CA LYS A 155 3.26 -6.24 -5.64
C LYS A 155 2.25 -5.12 -5.81
N TRP A 156 2.32 -4.42 -6.93
CA TRP A 156 1.40 -3.35 -7.30
C TRP A 156 0.17 -3.90 -8.02
N ASN A 157 -0.97 -3.22 -7.84
CA ASN A 157 -2.21 -3.47 -8.57
C ASN A 157 -2.71 -4.93 -8.51
N GLU A 158 -2.37 -5.66 -7.44
CA GLU A 158 -2.82 -7.03 -7.22
C GLU A 158 -3.57 -7.14 -5.90
N ILE A 159 -4.72 -7.80 -5.94
CA ILE A 159 -5.48 -8.25 -4.78
C ILE A 159 -5.42 -9.79 -4.78
N PRO A 160 -4.82 -10.42 -3.75
CA PRO A 160 -4.58 -11.87 -3.71
C PRO A 160 -5.83 -12.75 -3.63
#